data_AF-A0A814QLC1-F1
#
_entry.id   AF-A0A814QLC1-F1
#
_cell.length_a   1.000
_cell.length_b   1.000
_cell.length_c   1.000
_cell.angle_alpha   90.00
_cell.angle_beta   90.00
_cell.angle_gamma   90.00
#
_symmetry.space_group_name_H-M   'P 1'
#
loop_
_entity.id
_entity.type
_entity.pdbx_description
1 polymer ?
#
loop_
_entity_poly.entity_id
_entity_poly.type
_entity_poly.pdbx_seq_one_letter_code
_entity_poly.pdbx_strand_id
1 'polypeptide(L)'
;MNKADRSCPLYEQFSSIPESDRDDPAVEQFLNIGWHNNGNLLKIIEAAGLVCNDYEVYTVVCLSDKRLLKSCTAKILEKIYDRRDVYGGYPNVHGEGPGHHVVCADFDKDGDEESLVALRGPSPNQGVHYYKPIDLSRGLFAKWKVTDDSAARIAVVDFNNNGLLGFATIGYYVPGYYIVENPSINIYYNRFANKNVQGTKELQVTKQNNELLFKVPRPHKALQYEMMPFITIGGITLSLEVIPSNSLRQVDKNTYIKVLSGVIMWIDSSTELSQTVNHSRTFVCKPKTVSSLRICSNENVTTTGNEGVLLIVLKMNETMDSISRFDSIQKVTIENVLSEYCSEEVRNLSFQFIRCDEYDWKKEKCKGLEFYNMKGFEIKFVDNDEHLCYIQLWAAAQGTNCEVHNHSNISSCEVHACIINSTGKGGMMYLINSKEDYDPLTTPNSQFQKLEVSSLYEHGLLWDIDEQKKPVLRKDGTVLCPWYKWQSATDDSSIESFDIWIAFEFNAQLSIIS
;
A
#
# COMPACT_ATOMS: atom_id res chain seq x y z
N MET A 1 -25.02 2.71 -50.31
CA MET A 1 -24.52 4.03 -50.75
C MET A 1 -25.71 4.90 -51.09
N ASN A 2 -26.14 5.75 -50.15
CA ASN A 2 -27.05 6.86 -50.42
C ASN A 2 -26.34 8.13 -49.94
N LYS A 3 -26.46 9.19 -50.74
CA LYS A 3 -25.77 10.48 -50.60
C LYS A 3 -26.01 11.06 -49.20
N ALA A 4 -24.93 11.19 -48.42
CA ALA A 4 -24.93 11.96 -47.19
C ALA A 4 -24.98 13.46 -47.51
N ASP A 5 -25.79 14.16 -46.74
CA ASP A 5 -26.04 15.59 -46.78
C ASP A 5 -24.75 16.37 -46.50
N ARG A 6 -24.40 17.31 -47.40
CA ARG A 6 -23.14 18.08 -47.40
C ARG A 6 -23.28 19.40 -46.64
N SER A 7 -23.92 19.37 -45.48
CA SER A 7 -24.21 20.57 -44.68
C SER A 7 -23.52 20.57 -43.31
N CYS A 8 -22.60 19.62 -43.05
CA CYS A 8 -21.82 19.60 -41.80
C CYS A 8 -20.56 20.49 -41.92
N PRO A 9 -20.40 21.54 -41.09
CA PRO A 9 -19.23 22.43 -41.10
C PRO A 9 -17.89 21.73 -40.77
N LEU A 10 -17.95 20.51 -40.24
CA LEU A 10 -16.78 19.70 -39.94
C LEU A 10 -16.09 19.15 -41.21
N TYR A 11 -16.78 19.06 -42.35
CA TYR A 11 -16.17 18.50 -43.57
C TYR A 11 -15.10 19.42 -44.17
N GLU A 12 -15.19 20.74 -43.97
CA GLU A 12 -14.24 21.71 -44.53
C GLU A 12 -12.94 21.84 -43.71
N GLN A 13 -12.92 21.41 -42.44
CA GLN A 13 -11.73 21.45 -41.59
C GLN A 13 -10.81 20.23 -41.69
N PHE A 14 -11.28 19.10 -42.24
CA PHE A 14 -10.44 17.91 -42.44
C PHE A 14 -9.70 17.91 -43.79
N SER A 15 -10.09 18.77 -44.73
CA SER A 15 -9.38 18.98 -45.99
C SER A 15 -8.10 19.82 -45.86
N SER A 16 -7.81 20.38 -44.68
CA SER A 16 -6.64 21.25 -44.44
C SER A 16 -5.47 20.59 -43.68
N ILE A 17 -5.56 19.29 -43.35
CA ILE A 17 -4.44 18.56 -42.74
C ILE A 17 -3.45 18.17 -43.85
N PRO A 18 -2.15 18.56 -43.76
CA PRO A 18 -1.12 18.15 -44.70
C PRO A 18 -1.05 16.62 -44.83
N GLU A 19 -0.89 16.10 -46.05
CA GLU A 19 -0.81 14.64 -46.27
C GLU A 19 0.32 13.97 -45.47
N SER A 20 1.35 14.71 -45.07
CA SER A 20 2.47 14.21 -44.26
C SER A 20 2.11 13.81 -42.83
N ASP A 21 1.01 14.33 -42.29
CA ASP A 21 0.64 14.15 -40.87
C ASP A 21 -0.47 13.10 -40.69
N ARG A 22 -0.93 12.47 -41.78
CA ARG A 22 -1.98 11.44 -41.76
C ARG A 22 -1.47 10.03 -41.46
N ASP A 23 -0.16 9.82 -41.57
CA ASP A 23 0.49 8.54 -41.32
C ASP A 23 1.04 8.40 -39.89
N ASP A 24 0.72 9.35 -38.99
CA ASP A 24 1.03 9.23 -37.56
C ASP A 24 0.05 8.25 -36.87
N PRO A 25 0.54 7.14 -36.28
CA PRO A 25 -0.30 6.14 -35.61
C PRO A 25 -1.21 6.72 -34.50
N ALA A 26 -0.79 7.82 -33.86
CA ALA A 26 -1.59 8.49 -32.84
C ALA A 26 -2.79 9.24 -33.43
N VAL A 27 -2.64 9.81 -34.63
CA VAL A 27 -3.72 10.48 -35.37
C VAL A 27 -4.71 9.47 -35.92
N GLU A 28 -4.23 8.32 -36.41
CA GLU A 28 -5.08 7.22 -36.89
C GLU A 28 -5.88 6.56 -35.75
N GLN A 29 -5.29 6.43 -34.55
CA GLN A 29 -6.02 5.97 -33.35
C GLN A 29 -7.10 6.97 -32.92
N PHE A 30 -6.81 8.26 -32.98
CA PHE A 30 -7.76 9.33 -32.63
C PHE A 30 -8.97 9.36 -33.57
N LEU A 31 -8.75 9.13 -34.87
CA LEU A 31 -9.80 9.07 -35.89
C LEU A 31 -10.68 7.81 -35.77
N ASN A 32 -10.10 6.66 -35.45
CA ASN A 32 -10.84 5.39 -35.32
C ASN A 32 -11.74 5.32 -34.08
N ILE A 33 -11.38 5.98 -32.98
CA ILE A 33 -12.20 6.05 -31.76
C ILE A 33 -13.45 6.92 -31.98
N GLY A 34 -13.37 7.92 -32.86
CA GLY A 34 -14.47 8.86 -33.13
C GLY A 34 -15.61 8.33 -34.02
N TRP A 35 -15.38 7.28 -34.82
CA TRP A 35 -16.35 6.85 -35.85
C TRP A 35 -17.21 5.64 -35.45
N HIS A 36 -16.71 4.72 -34.63
CA HIS A 36 -17.44 3.47 -34.34
C HIS A 36 -18.48 3.54 -33.21
N ASN A 37 -18.46 4.59 -32.38
CA ASN A 37 -19.38 4.69 -31.22
C ASN A 37 -20.62 5.58 -31.43
N ASN A 38 -20.73 6.32 -32.54
CA ASN A 38 -21.84 7.28 -32.74
C ASN A 38 -23.16 6.65 -33.23
N GLY A 39 -23.13 5.45 -33.82
CA GLY A 39 -24.33 4.83 -34.40
C GLY A 39 -25.37 4.32 -33.39
N ASN A 40 -24.95 4.02 -32.16
CA ASN A 40 -25.84 3.51 -31.11
C ASN A 40 -26.30 4.59 -30.12
N LEU A 41 -25.56 5.70 -30.01
CA LEU A 41 -25.91 6.81 -29.10
C LEU A 41 -27.13 7.60 -29.63
N LEU A 42 -27.19 7.85 -30.95
CA LEU A 42 -28.32 8.56 -31.56
C LEU A 42 -29.66 7.82 -31.40
N LYS A 43 -29.66 6.48 -31.42
CA LYS A 43 -30.88 5.67 -31.27
C LYS A 43 -31.45 5.67 -29.85
N ILE A 44 -30.62 5.93 -28.84
CA ILE A 44 -31.06 6.05 -27.44
C ILE A 44 -31.66 7.45 -27.20
N ILE A 45 -31.10 8.48 -27.84
CA ILE A 45 -31.58 9.86 -27.73
C ILE A 45 -32.94 10.03 -28.41
N GLU A 46 -33.17 9.41 -29.58
CA GLU A 46 -34.48 9.44 -30.26
C GLU A 46 -35.56 8.64 -29.51
N ALA A 47 -35.21 7.56 -28.81
CA ALA A 47 -36.16 6.75 -28.06
C ALA A 47 -36.64 7.41 -26.74
N ALA A 48 -35.89 8.40 -26.23
CA ALA A 48 -36.18 9.08 -24.96
C ALA A 48 -36.98 10.39 -25.10
N GLY A 49 -37.27 10.86 -26.34
CA GLY A 49 -38.11 12.05 -26.56
C GLY A 49 -37.57 13.36 -25.98
N LEU A 50 -36.25 13.49 -25.81
CA LEU A 50 -35.61 14.69 -25.24
C LEU A 50 -35.29 15.69 -26.36
N VAL A 51 -36.21 16.63 -26.58
CA VAL A 51 -35.94 17.89 -27.29
C VAL A 51 -35.25 18.83 -26.30
N CYS A 52 -34.04 19.27 -26.63
CA CYS A 52 -33.23 20.14 -25.79
C CYS A 52 -33.75 21.58 -25.89
N ASN A 53 -34.44 22.04 -24.85
CA ASN A 53 -34.63 23.46 -24.55
C ASN A 53 -34.23 23.68 -23.08
N ASP A 54 -33.45 24.74 -22.85
CA ASP A 54 -33.25 25.43 -21.57
C ASP A 54 -32.29 24.82 -20.50
N TYR A 55 -31.17 25.54 -20.30
CA TYR A 55 -30.34 25.75 -19.08
C TYR A 55 -29.83 24.57 -18.21
N GLU A 56 -30.11 23.32 -18.54
CA GLU A 56 -29.79 22.16 -17.68
C GLU A 56 -28.75 21.22 -18.33
N VAL A 57 -27.64 20.94 -17.63
CA VAL A 57 -26.74 19.83 -18.01
C VAL A 57 -27.19 18.60 -17.22
N TYR A 58 -27.88 17.67 -17.90
CA TYR A 58 -28.22 16.38 -17.32
C TYR A 58 -26.97 15.50 -17.23
N THR A 59 -26.53 15.18 -16.01
CA THR A 59 -25.53 14.12 -15.81
C THR A 59 -26.27 12.79 -15.81
N VAL A 60 -26.32 12.13 -16.97
CA VAL A 60 -26.75 10.73 -17.05
C VAL A 60 -25.52 9.86 -16.77
N VAL A 61 -25.42 9.33 -15.55
CA VAL A 61 -24.40 8.33 -15.20
C VAL A 61 -24.76 7.04 -15.93
N CYS A 62 -24.06 6.76 -17.03
CA CYS A 62 -24.29 5.57 -17.83
C CYS A 62 -23.28 4.49 -17.41
N LEU A 63 -23.69 3.60 -16.49
CA LEU A 63 -22.91 2.41 -16.12
C LEU A 63 -22.76 1.50 -17.34
N SER A 64 -21.55 1.40 -17.90
CA SER A 64 -21.30 0.61 -19.11
C SER A 64 -20.54 -0.69 -18.83
N ASP A 65 -21.26 -1.77 -18.50
CA ASP A 65 -20.87 -3.10 -18.98
C ASP A 65 -22.09 -4.04 -19.10
N LYS A 66 -22.34 -4.51 -20.33
CA LYS A 66 -23.42 -5.47 -20.64
C LYS A 66 -23.11 -6.91 -20.21
N ARG A 67 -21.90 -7.21 -19.73
CA ARG A 67 -21.50 -8.58 -19.35
C ARG A 67 -21.75 -8.95 -17.88
N LEU A 68 -22.05 -7.97 -17.03
CA LEU A 68 -22.40 -8.20 -15.60
C LEU A 68 -23.91 -8.15 -15.32
N LEU A 69 -24.73 -8.06 -16.37
CA LEU A 69 -26.18 -7.91 -16.28
C LEU A 69 -26.93 -9.25 -16.10
N LYS A 70 -26.61 -9.99 -15.03
CA LYS A 70 -27.46 -11.09 -14.53
C LYS A 70 -27.40 -11.22 -13.01
N SER A 71 -28.07 -10.32 -12.28
CA SER A 71 -28.95 -10.71 -11.15
C SER A 71 -29.55 -9.54 -10.32
N CYS A 72 -29.15 -8.28 -10.48
CA CYS A 72 -29.72 -7.19 -9.64
C CYS A 72 -30.30 -5.98 -10.38
N THR A 73 -30.14 -5.89 -11.71
CA THR A 73 -30.28 -4.62 -12.44
C THR A 73 -31.62 -4.39 -13.15
N ALA A 74 -32.72 -4.95 -12.65
CA ALA A 74 -34.05 -4.69 -13.21
C ALA A 74 -34.88 -3.69 -12.36
N LYS A 75 -34.40 -3.28 -11.19
CA LYS A 75 -35.10 -2.31 -10.31
C LYS A 75 -34.42 -0.94 -10.18
N ILE A 76 -33.21 -0.76 -10.73
CA ILE A 76 -32.46 0.50 -10.60
C ILE A 76 -32.66 1.42 -11.81
N LEU A 77 -33.04 0.90 -12.98
CA LEU A 77 -33.24 1.69 -14.20
C LEU A 77 -34.47 2.62 -14.19
N GLU A 78 -35.36 2.52 -13.18
CA GLU A 78 -36.52 3.43 -13.05
C GLU A 78 -36.26 4.66 -12.16
N LYS A 79 -35.09 4.77 -11.52
CA LYS A 79 -34.69 5.97 -10.77
C LYS A 79 -33.60 6.70 -11.52
N ILE A 80 -33.97 7.39 -12.60
CA ILE A 80 -33.13 8.43 -13.18
C ILE A 80 -32.96 9.51 -12.11
N TYR A 81 -31.75 9.63 -11.55
CA TYR A 81 -31.42 10.64 -10.55
C TYR A 81 -31.38 12.02 -11.22
N ASP A 82 -32.47 12.79 -11.13
CA ASP A 82 -32.50 14.20 -11.52
C ASP A 82 -31.79 15.04 -10.44
N ARG A 83 -30.47 15.20 -10.56
CA ARG A 83 -29.71 16.18 -9.77
C ARG A 83 -29.25 17.31 -10.68
N ARG A 84 -29.82 18.49 -10.47
CA ARG A 84 -29.49 19.72 -11.20
C ARG A 84 -28.39 20.46 -10.45
N ASP A 85 -27.19 20.43 -10.99
CA ASP A 85 -26.13 21.34 -10.59
C ASP A 85 -26.00 22.42 -11.67
N VAL A 86 -26.19 23.68 -11.27
CA VAL A 86 -26.13 24.83 -12.18
C VAL A 86 -24.76 25.45 -12.08
N TYR A 87 -24.03 25.44 -13.20
CA TYR A 87 -22.73 26.07 -13.31
C TYR A 87 -22.87 27.45 -13.94
N GLY A 88 -22.60 28.50 -13.16
CA GLY A 88 -22.64 29.89 -13.62
C GLY A 88 -23.89 30.66 -13.24
N GLY A 89 -23.70 31.94 -12.89
CA GLY A 89 -24.77 32.89 -12.58
C GLY A 89 -25.24 33.73 -13.76
N TYR A 90 -24.51 33.70 -14.90
CA TYR A 90 -24.84 34.48 -16.09
C TYR A 90 -24.50 33.67 -17.36
N PRO A 91 -25.47 33.38 -18.24
CA PRO A 91 -25.21 32.73 -19.52
C PRO A 91 -24.33 33.61 -20.42
N ASN A 92 -23.66 33.00 -21.40
CA ASN A 92 -22.98 33.77 -22.45
C ASN A 92 -23.99 34.57 -23.30
N VAL A 93 -23.50 35.34 -24.28
CA VAL A 93 -24.35 36.13 -25.19
C VAL A 93 -25.38 35.31 -25.98
N HIS A 94 -25.23 33.98 -26.01
CA HIS A 94 -26.13 33.03 -26.67
C HIS A 94 -27.09 32.32 -25.69
N GLY A 95 -27.08 32.65 -24.40
CA GLY A 95 -27.95 31.99 -23.41
C GLY A 95 -27.38 30.69 -22.83
N GLU A 96 -26.13 30.34 -23.11
CA GLU A 96 -25.57 29.02 -22.79
C GLU A 96 -24.69 29.03 -21.54
N GLY A 97 -24.70 27.91 -20.81
CA GLY A 97 -23.83 27.67 -19.66
C GLY A 97 -22.41 27.20 -20.03
N PRO A 98 -21.49 27.12 -19.07
CA PRO A 98 -20.09 26.78 -19.29
C PRO A 98 -19.84 25.27 -19.45
N GLY A 99 -20.81 24.41 -19.11
CA GLY A 99 -20.67 22.95 -19.23
C GLY A 99 -20.44 22.51 -20.67
N HIS A 100 -19.52 21.56 -20.87
CA HIS A 100 -19.21 21.08 -22.22
C HIS A 100 -18.99 19.56 -22.31
N HIS A 101 -18.46 18.90 -21.28
CA HIS A 101 -18.18 17.46 -21.34
C HIS A 101 -18.25 16.82 -19.96
N VAL A 102 -18.69 15.56 -19.89
CA VAL A 102 -18.69 14.75 -18.67
C VAL A 102 -18.06 13.40 -18.98
N VAL A 103 -17.21 12.91 -18.10
CA VAL A 103 -16.65 11.54 -18.17
C VAL A 103 -16.80 10.85 -16.82
N CYS A 104 -17.05 9.55 -16.83
CA CYS A 104 -17.05 8.71 -15.63
C CYS A 104 -15.83 7.78 -15.65
N ALA A 105 -15.23 7.58 -14.49
CA ALA A 105 -14.22 6.57 -14.27
C ALA A 105 -14.02 6.36 -12.75
N ASP A 106 -13.51 5.20 -12.37
CA ASP A 106 -13.13 4.89 -10.99
C ASP A 106 -11.73 5.49 -10.72
N PHE A 107 -11.71 6.73 -10.23
CA PHE A 107 -10.47 7.48 -10.05
C PHE A 107 -9.77 7.10 -8.75
N ASP A 108 -10.46 6.64 -7.71
CA ASP A 108 -9.82 6.22 -6.45
C ASP A 108 -9.86 4.72 -6.15
N LYS A 109 -10.39 3.91 -7.07
CA LYS A 109 -10.40 2.44 -7.03
C LYS A 109 -11.24 1.86 -5.90
N ASP A 110 -12.25 2.59 -5.43
CA ASP A 110 -13.19 2.07 -4.45
C ASP A 110 -14.30 1.21 -5.08
N GLY A 111 -14.33 1.13 -6.42
CA GLY A 111 -15.29 0.34 -7.20
C GLY A 111 -16.53 1.13 -7.62
N ASP A 112 -16.69 2.38 -7.18
CA ASP A 112 -17.69 3.31 -7.67
C ASP A 112 -17.07 4.28 -8.69
N GLU A 113 -17.78 4.55 -9.79
CA GLU A 113 -17.29 5.53 -10.77
C GLU A 113 -17.57 6.97 -10.31
N GLU A 114 -16.53 7.78 -10.23
CA GLU A 114 -16.67 9.24 -10.12
C GLU A 114 -16.91 9.90 -11.48
N SER A 115 -17.28 11.17 -11.43
CA SER A 115 -17.50 11.97 -12.64
C SER A 115 -16.65 13.23 -12.66
N LEU A 116 -16.04 13.51 -13.81
CA LEU A 116 -15.42 14.80 -14.10
C LEU A 116 -16.33 15.62 -15.01
N VAL A 117 -16.55 16.89 -14.68
CA VAL A 117 -17.34 17.84 -15.49
C VAL A 117 -16.42 18.95 -16.02
N ALA A 118 -16.27 19.03 -17.35
CA ALA A 118 -15.48 20.02 -18.05
C ALA A 118 -16.28 21.31 -18.26
N LEU A 119 -15.72 22.43 -17.80
CA LEU A 119 -16.31 23.74 -17.91
C LEU A 119 -15.41 24.67 -18.73
N ARG A 120 -15.92 25.15 -19.87
CA ARG A 120 -15.17 25.98 -20.81
C ARG A 120 -14.83 27.36 -20.24
N GLY A 121 -15.68 27.89 -19.36
CA GLY A 121 -15.55 29.21 -18.75
C GLY A 121 -16.65 30.19 -19.16
N PRO A 122 -16.54 31.47 -18.76
CA PRO A 122 -15.37 32.10 -18.13
C PRO A 122 -15.21 31.79 -16.63
N SER A 123 -14.05 32.16 -16.06
CA SER A 123 -13.81 32.20 -14.62
C SER A 123 -14.90 33.03 -13.91
N PRO A 124 -15.42 32.62 -12.73
CA PRO A 124 -14.94 31.52 -11.88
C PRO A 124 -15.45 30.12 -12.27
N ASN A 125 -16.33 30.02 -13.26
CA ASN A 125 -16.98 28.76 -13.66
C ASN A 125 -16.15 27.93 -14.65
N GLN A 126 -14.96 28.36 -15.02
CA GLN A 126 -14.01 27.62 -15.85
C GLN A 126 -13.34 26.52 -15.03
N GLY A 127 -13.00 25.37 -15.62
CA GLY A 127 -12.23 24.34 -14.92
C GLY A 127 -12.70 22.93 -15.16
N VAL A 128 -12.29 22.04 -14.27
CA VAL A 128 -12.90 20.71 -14.13
C VAL A 128 -13.37 20.51 -12.69
N HIS A 129 -14.60 20.03 -12.54
CA HIS A 129 -15.15 19.58 -11.26
C HIS A 129 -15.10 18.07 -11.15
N TYR A 130 -14.74 17.57 -9.97
CA TYR A 130 -14.79 16.16 -9.60
C TYR A 130 -15.98 15.91 -8.69
N TYR A 131 -16.72 14.83 -8.96
CA TYR A 131 -17.86 14.37 -8.20
C TYR A 131 -17.60 12.97 -7.67
N LYS A 132 -17.58 12.82 -6.35
CA LYS A 132 -17.49 11.53 -5.67
C LYS A 132 -18.84 11.09 -5.15
N PRO A 133 -19.35 9.89 -5.49
CA PRO A 133 -20.52 9.35 -4.83
C PRO A 133 -20.21 9.10 -3.35
N ILE A 134 -21.11 9.54 -2.49
CA ILE A 134 -21.03 9.32 -1.03
C ILE A 134 -22.14 8.37 -0.59
N ASP A 135 -23.30 8.46 -1.22
CA ASP A 135 -24.41 7.52 -1.04
C ASP A 135 -25.24 7.47 -2.33
N LEU A 136 -24.95 6.47 -3.16
CA LEU A 136 -25.65 6.26 -4.43
C LEU A 136 -27.15 5.98 -4.24
N SER A 137 -27.56 5.37 -3.13
CA SER A 137 -28.98 5.06 -2.86
C SER A 137 -29.82 6.30 -2.61
N ARG A 138 -29.17 7.37 -2.11
CA ARG A 138 -29.74 8.68 -1.84
C ARG A 138 -29.34 9.74 -2.87
N GLY A 139 -28.51 9.40 -3.85
CA GLY A 139 -27.98 10.34 -4.85
C GLY A 139 -27.09 11.43 -4.25
N LEU A 140 -26.39 11.14 -3.14
CA LEU A 140 -25.48 12.09 -2.50
C LEU A 140 -24.09 12.01 -3.11
N PHE A 141 -23.58 13.16 -3.53
CA PHE A 141 -22.21 13.31 -4.04
C PHE A 141 -21.52 14.49 -3.38
N ALA A 142 -20.24 14.31 -3.08
CA ALA A 142 -19.31 15.40 -2.79
C ALA A 142 -18.78 15.98 -4.11
N LYS A 143 -18.55 17.29 -4.14
CA LYS A 143 -18.08 18.01 -5.32
C LYS A 143 -16.97 18.97 -4.95
N TRP A 144 -15.90 18.98 -5.74
CA TRP A 144 -14.85 20.00 -5.65
C TRP A 144 -14.23 20.28 -7.01
N LYS A 145 -13.50 21.39 -7.10
CA LYS A 145 -12.80 21.80 -8.31
C LYS A 145 -11.38 21.21 -8.31
N VAL A 146 -10.94 20.66 -9.44
CA VAL A 146 -9.62 20.01 -9.56
C VAL A 146 -8.63 20.77 -10.45
N THR A 147 -9.12 21.69 -11.27
CA THR A 147 -8.31 22.69 -12.01
C THR A 147 -9.16 23.92 -12.34
N ASP A 148 -8.50 25.07 -12.48
CA ASP A 148 -9.09 26.34 -12.95
C ASP A 148 -8.91 26.56 -14.46
N ASP A 149 -8.12 25.73 -15.15
CA ASP A 149 -7.89 25.86 -16.59
C ASP A 149 -9.13 25.45 -17.40
N SER A 150 -9.37 26.14 -18.52
CA SER A 150 -10.50 25.82 -19.40
C SER A 150 -10.42 24.38 -19.91
N ALA A 151 -11.57 23.71 -19.90
CA ALA A 151 -11.68 22.34 -20.38
C ALA A 151 -12.87 22.22 -21.34
N ALA A 152 -12.57 21.95 -22.61
CA ALA A 152 -13.55 21.57 -23.62
C ALA A 152 -13.80 20.06 -23.59
N ARG A 153 -12.74 19.25 -23.57
CA ARG A 153 -12.83 17.79 -23.49
C ARG A 153 -11.92 17.26 -22.40
N ILE A 154 -12.24 16.05 -21.96
CA ILE A 154 -11.50 15.28 -20.98
C ILE A 154 -11.18 13.92 -21.59
N ALA A 155 -9.93 13.50 -21.50
CA ALA A 155 -9.50 12.13 -21.77
C ALA A 155 -8.95 11.52 -20.47
N VAL A 156 -9.30 10.27 -20.17
CA VAL A 156 -8.93 9.59 -18.93
C VAL A 156 -7.98 8.44 -19.26
N VAL A 157 -6.79 8.46 -18.65
CA VAL A 157 -5.71 7.49 -18.89
C VAL A 157 -4.85 7.40 -17.64
N ASP A 158 -4.28 6.23 -17.37
CA ASP A 158 -3.14 6.09 -16.44
C ASP A 158 -1.86 6.62 -17.11
N PHE A 159 -1.65 7.94 -17.05
CA PHE A 159 -0.53 8.62 -17.75
C PHE A 159 0.86 8.25 -17.22
N ASN A 160 0.97 7.62 -16.05
CA ASN A 160 2.25 7.29 -15.41
C ASN A 160 2.37 5.82 -14.99
N ASN A 161 1.48 4.95 -15.46
CA ASN A 161 1.46 3.50 -15.20
C ASN A 161 1.49 3.15 -13.70
N ASN A 162 0.90 3.98 -12.83
CA ASN A 162 0.83 3.71 -11.39
C ASN A 162 -0.47 3.00 -10.99
N GLY A 163 -1.26 2.62 -11.97
CA GLY A 163 -2.58 2.04 -11.84
C GLY A 163 -3.69 3.07 -11.62
N LEU A 164 -3.40 4.35 -11.33
CA LEU A 164 -4.41 5.37 -11.02
C LEU A 164 -4.73 6.22 -12.24
N LEU A 165 -6.01 6.42 -12.52
CA LEU A 165 -6.44 7.18 -13.70
C LEU A 165 -6.20 8.68 -13.50
N GLY A 166 -5.37 9.29 -14.33
CA GLY A 166 -5.29 10.74 -14.47
C GLY A 166 -6.26 11.25 -15.55
N PHE A 167 -6.23 12.55 -15.83
CA PHE A 167 -6.98 13.09 -16.97
C PHE A 167 -6.19 14.16 -17.72
N ALA A 168 -6.47 14.30 -19.02
CA ALA A 168 -5.98 15.37 -19.85
C ALA A 168 -7.13 16.24 -20.36
N THR A 169 -6.88 17.54 -20.51
CA THR A 169 -7.86 18.49 -21.04
C THR A 169 -7.28 19.31 -22.19
N ILE A 170 -8.16 19.89 -22.99
CA ILE A 170 -7.82 20.94 -23.96
C ILE A 170 -8.68 22.18 -23.70
N GLY A 171 -8.06 23.36 -23.71
CA GLY A 171 -8.74 24.64 -23.56
C GLY A 171 -9.78 24.89 -24.66
N TYR A 172 -10.93 25.48 -24.29
CA TYR A 172 -11.98 25.76 -25.27
C TYR A 172 -11.65 27.04 -26.07
N TYR A 173 -11.33 26.88 -27.35
CA TYR A 173 -10.99 27.98 -28.25
C TYR A 173 -11.72 27.82 -29.58
N VAL A 174 -12.89 28.46 -29.72
CA VAL A 174 -13.68 28.47 -30.95
C VAL A 174 -14.02 29.92 -31.30
N PRO A 175 -13.35 30.51 -32.30
CA PRO A 175 -13.65 31.86 -32.78
C PRO A 175 -15.13 32.04 -33.13
N GLY A 176 -15.72 33.15 -32.69
CA GLY A 176 -17.14 33.44 -32.89
C GLY A 176 -18.09 32.78 -31.88
N TYR A 177 -17.58 32.00 -30.92
CA TYR A 177 -18.39 31.37 -29.88
C TYR A 177 -17.85 31.62 -28.47
N TYR A 178 -16.75 30.97 -28.09
CA TYR A 178 -16.04 31.23 -26.82
C TYR A 178 -14.56 30.97 -27.01
N ILE A 179 -13.75 31.88 -26.47
CA ILE A 179 -12.30 31.88 -26.64
C ILE A 179 -11.69 32.00 -25.24
N VAL A 180 -11.08 30.93 -24.75
CA VAL A 180 -10.23 31.01 -23.55
C VAL A 180 -8.94 31.77 -23.88
N GLU A 181 -8.48 32.57 -22.93
CA GLU A 181 -7.13 33.13 -22.95
C GLU A 181 -6.10 31.98 -22.81
N ASN A 182 -5.11 31.92 -23.72
CA ASN A 182 -4.03 30.93 -23.71
C ASN A 182 -4.51 29.46 -23.74
N PRO A 183 -5.13 28.99 -24.84
CA PRO A 183 -5.56 27.59 -24.93
C PRO A 183 -4.36 26.63 -24.85
N SER A 184 -4.40 25.70 -23.89
CA SER A 184 -3.38 24.68 -23.71
C SER A 184 -3.98 23.28 -23.64
N ILE A 185 -3.12 22.28 -23.85
CA ILE A 185 -3.39 20.88 -23.49
C ILE A 185 -2.69 20.63 -22.16
N ASN A 186 -3.44 20.21 -21.14
CA ASN A 186 -2.94 19.99 -19.79
C ASN A 186 -3.13 18.53 -19.39
N ILE A 187 -2.16 17.97 -18.67
CA ILE A 187 -2.24 16.63 -18.07
C ILE A 187 -2.27 16.79 -16.55
N TYR A 188 -3.24 16.14 -15.92
CA TYR A 188 -3.44 16.13 -14.47
C TYR A 188 -3.30 14.70 -13.97
N TYR A 189 -2.17 14.42 -13.33
CA TYR A 189 -1.99 13.16 -12.60
C TYR A 189 -2.98 13.06 -11.45
N ASN A 190 -3.35 11.83 -11.11
CA ASN A 190 -4.32 11.55 -10.07
C ASN A 190 -3.81 11.86 -8.66
N ARG A 191 -3.80 13.15 -8.34
CA ARG A 191 -3.52 13.71 -7.03
C ARG A 191 -4.76 14.36 -6.43
N PHE A 192 -5.92 14.19 -7.06
CA PHE A 192 -7.15 14.90 -6.74
C PHE A 192 -8.26 14.00 -6.20
N ALA A 193 -8.32 12.74 -6.62
CA ALA A 193 -9.32 11.79 -6.13
C ALA A 193 -9.15 11.53 -4.62
N ASN A 194 -7.89 11.37 -4.20
CA ASN A 194 -7.52 11.15 -2.80
C ASN A 194 -7.52 12.41 -1.91
N LYS A 195 -7.71 13.63 -2.47
CA LYS A 195 -7.50 14.88 -1.72
C LYS A 195 -8.62 15.21 -0.71
N ASN A 196 -9.82 14.66 -0.86
CA ASN A 196 -10.92 14.83 0.11
C ASN A 196 -11.24 13.58 0.91
N VAL A 197 -10.36 12.58 0.83
CA VAL A 197 -10.29 11.45 1.76
C VAL A 197 -9.25 11.74 2.87
N GLN A 198 -9.04 13.02 3.21
CA GLN A 198 -8.32 13.40 4.43
C GLN A 198 -9.04 12.97 5.73
N GLY A 199 -10.16 12.24 5.60
CA GLY A 199 -10.86 11.57 6.70
C GLY A 199 -10.94 10.03 6.63
N THR A 200 -10.35 9.33 5.65
CA THR A 200 -10.53 7.84 5.59
C THR A 200 -9.29 6.98 5.30
N LYS A 201 -8.06 7.51 5.28
CA LYS A 201 -6.90 6.62 5.48
C LYS A 201 -6.82 6.25 6.95
N GLU A 202 -7.13 5.00 7.24
CA GLU A 202 -7.10 4.50 8.60
C GLU A 202 -5.66 4.23 9.05
N LEU A 203 -4.75 3.94 8.10
CA LEU A 203 -3.32 3.84 8.34
C LEU A 203 -2.67 5.23 8.38
N GLN A 204 -2.20 5.63 9.56
CA GLN A 204 -1.54 6.92 9.78
C GLN A 204 -0.15 6.70 10.37
N VAL A 205 0.76 7.62 10.04
CA VAL A 205 2.11 7.65 10.61
C VAL A 205 2.41 9.04 11.13
N THR A 206 2.93 9.10 12.35
CA THR A 206 3.36 10.34 13.01
C THR A 206 4.74 10.14 13.61
N LYS A 207 5.41 11.24 13.95
CA LYS A 207 6.68 11.18 14.66
C LYS A 207 6.39 11.14 16.16
N GLN A 208 7.04 10.22 16.85
CA GLN A 208 7.10 10.18 18.30
C GLN A 208 8.58 10.15 18.70
N ASN A 209 9.07 11.26 19.27
CA ASN A 209 10.51 11.47 19.49
C ASN A 209 11.30 11.35 18.17
N ASN A 210 12.26 10.44 18.06
CA ASN A 210 13.01 10.17 16.82
C ASN A 210 12.57 8.85 16.16
N GLU A 211 11.34 8.43 16.42
CA GLU A 211 10.76 7.17 15.98
C GLU A 211 9.43 7.42 15.26
N LEU A 212 8.97 6.44 14.48
CA LEU A 212 7.67 6.43 13.84
C LEU A 212 6.64 5.78 14.76
N LEU A 213 5.49 6.43 14.88
CA LEU A 213 4.28 5.88 15.47
C LEU A 213 3.26 5.63 14.36
N PHE A 214 2.97 4.36 14.12
CA PHE A 214 1.91 3.91 13.24
C PHE A 214 0.61 3.71 14.02
N LYS A 215 -0.46 4.32 13.51
CA LYS A 215 -1.84 4.05 13.91
C LYS A 215 -2.49 3.26 12.80
N VAL A 216 -2.96 2.06 13.12
CA VAL A 216 -3.53 1.12 12.15
C VAL A 216 -4.96 0.76 12.54
N PRO A 217 -5.88 0.56 11.58
CA PRO A 217 -7.16 -0.06 11.88
C PRO A 217 -6.96 -1.52 12.28
N ARG A 218 -7.97 -2.07 12.94
CA ARG A 218 -8.07 -3.53 13.06
C ARG A 218 -8.39 -4.10 11.68
N PRO A 219 -7.72 -5.16 11.19
CA PRO A 219 -7.91 -5.60 9.83
C PRO A 219 -9.37 -6.00 9.49
N HIS A 220 -10.13 -6.59 10.42
CA HIS A 220 -11.55 -6.89 10.22
C HIS A 220 -12.48 -5.67 10.16
N LYS A 221 -11.99 -4.48 10.57
CA LYS A 221 -12.71 -3.20 10.45
C LYS A 221 -12.24 -2.38 9.25
N ALA A 222 -11.12 -2.76 8.64
CA ALA A 222 -10.56 -2.04 7.51
C ALA A 222 -11.50 -2.12 6.32
N LEU A 223 -11.81 -0.97 5.73
CA LEU A 223 -12.71 -0.88 4.58
C LEU A 223 -12.04 -1.32 3.28
N GLN A 224 -10.72 -1.16 3.20
CA GLN A 224 -9.94 -1.44 2.00
C GLN A 224 -8.51 -1.85 2.33
N TYR A 225 -7.82 -2.36 1.32
CA TYR A 225 -6.39 -2.64 1.40
C TYR A 225 -5.59 -1.33 1.52
N GLU A 226 -4.73 -1.23 2.53
CA GLU A 226 -3.81 -0.11 2.71
C GLU A 226 -2.37 -0.61 2.81
N MET A 227 -1.43 0.11 2.19
CA MET A 227 -0.01 -0.23 2.18
C MET A 227 0.84 1.04 2.31
N MET A 228 1.85 0.99 3.17
CA MET A 228 2.77 2.09 3.42
C MET A 228 4.22 1.57 3.49
N PRO A 229 5.03 1.75 2.44
CA PRO A 229 6.47 1.58 2.50
C PRO A 229 7.04 2.65 3.43
N PHE A 230 7.94 2.28 4.32
CA PHE A 230 8.47 3.22 5.32
C PHE A 230 9.99 3.24 5.44
N ILE A 231 10.66 2.13 5.21
CA ILE A 231 12.12 2.09 5.27
C ILE A 231 12.71 1.07 4.30
N THR A 232 13.83 1.39 3.68
CA THR A 232 14.64 0.45 2.90
C THR A 232 15.96 0.22 3.62
N ILE A 233 16.32 -1.03 3.89
CA ILE A 233 17.58 -1.43 4.52
C ILE A 233 18.31 -2.41 3.61
N GLY A 234 19.53 -2.07 3.18
CA GLY A 234 20.37 -2.96 2.37
C GLY A 234 19.68 -3.49 1.10
N GLY A 235 18.83 -2.67 0.46
CA GLY A 235 18.07 -3.03 -0.75
C GLY A 235 16.75 -3.78 -0.51
N ILE A 236 16.34 -3.97 0.76
CA ILE A 236 15.06 -4.57 1.14
C ILE A 236 14.15 -3.49 1.70
N THR A 237 13.00 -3.28 1.05
CA THR A 237 12.00 -2.31 1.49
C THR A 237 10.98 -2.96 2.42
N LEU A 238 10.83 -2.40 3.62
CA LEU A 238 9.78 -2.75 4.56
C LEU A 238 8.54 -1.89 4.30
N SER A 239 7.40 -2.55 4.26
CA SER A 239 6.09 -1.91 4.16
C SER A 239 5.13 -2.48 5.20
N LEU A 240 4.30 -1.61 5.76
CA LEU A 240 3.21 -1.99 6.64
C LEU A 240 1.94 -2.11 5.81
N GLU A 241 1.29 -3.28 5.85
CA GLU A 241 0.11 -3.56 5.06
C GLU A 241 -1.07 -3.99 5.94
N VAL A 242 -2.23 -3.40 5.69
CA VAL A 242 -3.52 -3.76 6.27
C VAL A 242 -4.36 -4.37 5.16
N ILE A 243 -4.82 -5.60 5.36
CA ILE A 243 -5.65 -6.31 4.39
C ILE A 243 -6.98 -6.68 5.07
N PRO A 244 -8.12 -6.23 4.52
CA PRO A 244 -9.44 -6.54 5.06
C PRO A 244 -9.74 -8.04 5.09
N SER A 245 -10.87 -8.36 5.72
CA SER A 245 -11.42 -9.71 5.74
C SER A 245 -11.68 -10.24 4.33
N ASN A 246 -11.51 -11.56 4.14
CA ASN A 246 -11.88 -12.27 2.92
C ASN A 246 -11.34 -11.66 1.61
N SER A 247 -10.13 -11.12 1.68
CA SER A 247 -9.47 -10.39 0.60
C SER A 247 -8.37 -11.22 -0.05
N LEU A 248 -8.07 -10.90 -1.31
CA LEU A 248 -6.95 -11.47 -2.07
C LEU A 248 -5.79 -10.48 -2.12
N ARG A 249 -4.56 -10.99 -2.03
CA ARG A 249 -3.35 -10.19 -2.16
C ARG A 249 -2.36 -10.90 -3.07
N GLN A 250 -1.92 -10.20 -4.13
CA GLN A 250 -0.89 -10.68 -5.05
C GLN A 250 0.46 -10.72 -4.34
N VAL A 251 1.21 -11.80 -4.53
CA VAL A 251 2.59 -11.99 -4.06
C VAL A 251 3.45 -12.35 -5.26
N ASP A 252 4.74 -12.06 -5.19
CA ASP A 252 5.70 -12.56 -6.18
C ASP A 252 6.91 -13.19 -5.51
N LYS A 253 7.86 -13.66 -6.33
CA LYS A 253 9.10 -14.31 -5.86
C LYS A 253 9.96 -13.46 -4.91
N ASN A 254 9.76 -12.14 -4.90
CA ASN A 254 10.53 -11.17 -4.11
C ASN A 254 9.75 -10.68 -2.88
N THR A 255 8.60 -11.29 -2.58
CA THR A 255 7.72 -10.92 -1.47
C THR A 255 7.90 -11.86 -0.29
N TYR A 256 8.25 -11.29 0.86
CA TYR A 256 8.44 -11.99 2.13
C TYR A 256 7.54 -11.34 3.18
N ILE A 257 6.88 -12.16 3.99
CA ILE A 257 5.80 -11.68 4.85
C ILE A 257 6.03 -12.10 6.30
N LYS A 258 6.03 -11.10 7.19
CA LYS A 258 5.89 -11.26 8.63
C LYS A 258 4.49 -10.78 9.05
N VAL A 259 3.69 -11.66 9.61
CA VAL A 259 2.37 -11.30 10.14
C VAL A 259 2.54 -10.62 11.50
N LEU A 260 1.74 -9.59 11.77
CA LEU A 260 1.65 -8.91 13.06
C LEU A 260 0.33 -9.21 13.78
N SER A 261 -0.76 -9.37 13.02
CA SER A 261 -2.09 -9.73 13.54
C SER A 261 -2.92 -10.40 12.45
N GLY A 262 -3.80 -11.33 12.84
CA GLY A 262 -4.62 -12.11 11.91
C GLY A 262 -3.89 -13.32 11.31
N VAL A 263 -4.42 -13.83 10.20
CA VAL A 263 -3.90 -15.02 9.51
C VAL A 263 -3.91 -14.79 8.01
N ILE A 264 -2.79 -15.11 7.36
CA ILE A 264 -2.68 -15.15 5.90
C ILE A 264 -2.54 -16.60 5.44
N MET A 265 -3.19 -16.95 4.33
CA MET A 265 -3.25 -18.31 3.79
C MET A 265 -2.84 -18.33 2.33
N TRP A 266 -2.27 -19.44 1.87
CA TRP A 266 -1.98 -19.68 0.47
C TRP A 266 -1.93 -21.17 0.15
N ILE A 267 -1.89 -21.47 -1.14
CA ILE A 267 -1.87 -22.84 -1.65
C ILE A 267 -0.57 -23.04 -2.43
N ASP A 268 0.15 -24.10 -2.08
CA ASP A 268 1.31 -24.61 -2.81
C ASP A 268 0.97 -26.00 -3.36
N SER A 269 1.08 -26.21 -4.66
CA SER A 269 0.99 -27.55 -5.27
C SER A 269 2.41 -28.02 -5.58
N SER A 270 2.89 -29.02 -4.84
CA SER A 270 4.22 -29.57 -5.10
C SER A 270 4.23 -30.35 -6.43
N THR A 271 5.30 -30.18 -7.20
CA THR A 271 5.46 -30.77 -8.54
C THR A 271 5.65 -32.29 -8.53
N GLU A 272 6.02 -32.89 -7.39
CA GLU A 272 6.37 -34.31 -7.33
C GLU A 272 5.17 -35.25 -7.12
N LEU A 273 4.03 -34.76 -6.60
CA LEU A 273 2.89 -35.62 -6.24
C LEU A 273 1.50 -35.04 -6.52
N SER A 274 1.40 -33.86 -7.14
CA SER A 274 0.10 -33.17 -7.36
C SER A 274 -0.70 -32.99 -6.07
N GLN A 275 -0.02 -32.90 -4.91
CA GLN A 275 -0.66 -32.66 -3.63
C GLN A 275 -0.74 -31.17 -3.39
N THR A 276 -1.97 -30.67 -3.27
CA THR A 276 -2.27 -29.31 -2.85
C THR A 276 -2.05 -29.20 -1.35
N VAL A 277 -1.08 -28.39 -0.93
CA VAL A 277 -0.78 -28.11 0.47
C VAL A 277 -1.32 -26.72 0.80
N ASN A 278 -2.23 -26.67 1.78
CA ASN A 278 -2.70 -25.41 2.34
C ASN A 278 -1.70 -24.95 3.40
N HIS A 279 -1.20 -23.74 3.22
CA HIS A 279 -0.32 -23.08 4.17
C HIS A 279 -1.04 -21.92 4.84
N SER A 280 -0.67 -21.66 6.09
CA SER A 280 -1.09 -20.46 6.82
C SER A 280 0.08 -19.91 7.62
N ARG A 281 0.04 -18.60 7.88
CA ARG A 281 0.98 -17.91 8.75
C ARG A 281 0.23 -16.97 9.68
N THR A 282 0.65 -16.97 10.94
CA THR A 282 0.22 -16.03 11.98
C THR A 282 1.42 -15.25 12.48
N PHE A 283 1.24 -14.43 13.51
CA PHE A 283 2.32 -13.60 14.04
C PHE A 283 3.52 -14.38 14.59
N VAL A 284 3.44 -15.70 14.74
CA VAL A 284 4.57 -16.54 15.17
C VAL A 284 4.49 -17.92 14.50
N CYS A 285 5.65 -18.52 14.20
CA CYS A 285 5.71 -19.90 13.75
C CYS A 285 5.79 -20.89 14.93
N LYS A 286 5.90 -22.20 14.66
CA LYS A 286 5.86 -23.24 15.70
C LYS A 286 6.95 -23.00 16.76
N PRO A 287 6.68 -23.25 18.06
CA PRO A 287 7.65 -23.01 19.13
C PRO A 287 9.00 -23.64 18.87
N LYS A 288 10.07 -22.88 19.12
CA LYS A 288 11.46 -23.33 18.97
C LYS A 288 11.77 -23.93 17.58
N THR A 289 11.10 -23.45 16.55
CA THR A 289 11.39 -23.77 15.14
C THR A 289 11.76 -22.51 14.36
N VAL A 290 12.09 -22.67 13.08
CA VAL A 290 12.41 -21.58 12.17
C VAL A 290 11.58 -21.77 10.90
N SER A 291 11.08 -20.68 10.32
CA SER A 291 10.27 -20.69 9.11
C SER A 291 10.72 -19.60 8.14
N SER A 292 10.73 -19.90 6.84
CA SER A 292 11.01 -18.89 5.81
C SER A 292 9.90 -17.85 5.85
N LEU A 293 10.20 -16.57 5.62
CA LEU A 293 9.22 -15.52 5.38
C LEU A 293 8.63 -15.57 3.97
N ARG A 294 9.23 -16.35 3.07
CA ARG A 294 8.81 -16.45 1.68
C ARG A 294 7.41 -17.04 1.59
N ILE A 295 6.61 -16.51 0.67
CA ILE A 295 5.35 -17.12 0.26
C ILE A 295 5.57 -17.85 -1.07
N CYS A 296 5.42 -19.17 -1.04
CA CYS A 296 5.44 -20.01 -2.24
C CYS A 296 3.98 -20.32 -2.61
N SER A 297 3.35 -19.43 -3.37
CA SER A 297 1.99 -19.63 -3.88
C SER A 297 2.03 -19.90 -5.37
N ASN A 298 1.36 -20.97 -5.81
CA ASN A 298 1.36 -21.34 -7.22
C ASN A 298 0.60 -20.35 -8.10
N GLU A 299 -0.42 -19.71 -7.54
CA GLU A 299 -1.20 -18.69 -8.22
C GLU A 299 -0.65 -17.28 -7.99
N ASN A 300 0.48 -17.15 -7.29
CA ASN A 300 1.01 -15.85 -6.86
C ASN A 300 -0.02 -15.05 -6.02
N VAL A 301 -0.89 -15.74 -5.28
CA VAL A 301 -1.93 -15.11 -4.44
C VAL A 301 -1.92 -15.67 -3.03
N THR A 302 -2.21 -14.77 -2.08
CA THR A 302 -2.55 -15.08 -0.70
C THR A 302 -3.97 -14.62 -0.39
N THR A 303 -4.61 -15.24 0.58
CA THR A 303 -5.97 -14.91 1.03
C THR A 303 -6.01 -14.65 2.53
N THR A 304 -6.97 -13.82 2.95
CA THR A 304 -7.26 -13.56 4.36
C THR A 304 -8.57 -14.23 4.78
N GLY A 305 -8.68 -14.58 6.07
CA GLY A 305 -9.94 -15.04 6.66
C GLY A 305 -10.83 -13.87 7.10
N ASN A 306 -11.83 -14.17 7.93
CA ASN A 306 -12.76 -13.17 8.48
C ASN A 306 -12.09 -12.10 9.37
N GLU A 307 -10.92 -12.38 9.91
CA GLU A 307 -10.21 -11.44 10.79
C GLU A 307 -9.40 -10.38 10.03
N GLY A 308 -9.24 -10.54 8.70
CA GLY A 308 -8.26 -9.80 7.92
C GLY A 308 -6.81 -10.12 8.36
N VAL A 309 -5.84 -9.32 7.93
CA VAL A 309 -4.45 -9.46 8.40
C VAL A 309 -3.70 -8.12 8.40
N LEU A 310 -2.80 -7.94 9.37
CA LEU A 310 -1.80 -6.86 9.43
C LEU A 310 -0.41 -7.45 9.25
N LEU A 311 0.39 -6.89 8.34
CA LEU A 311 1.67 -7.46 7.91
C LEU A 311 2.80 -6.43 7.92
N ILE A 312 4.02 -6.89 8.18
CA ILE A 312 5.22 -6.31 7.58
C ILE A 312 5.59 -7.13 6.35
N VAL A 313 5.67 -6.47 5.20
CA VAL A 313 6.14 -7.05 3.95
C VAL A 313 7.55 -6.56 3.68
N LEU A 314 8.47 -7.51 3.51
CA LEU A 314 9.84 -7.27 3.10
C LEU A 314 9.91 -7.54 1.60
N LYS A 315 10.12 -6.47 0.82
CA LYS A 315 10.22 -6.52 -0.63
C LYS A 315 11.68 -6.40 -1.05
N MET A 316 12.21 -7.44 -1.67
CA MET A 316 13.52 -7.35 -2.32
C MET A 316 13.41 -6.55 -3.62
N ASN A 317 14.38 -5.67 -3.87
CA ASN A 317 14.49 -4.95 -5.14
C ASN A 317 14.63 -5.95 -6.31
N GLU A 318 13.90 -5.73 -7.41
CA GLU A 318 13.88 -6.61 -8.58
C GLU A 318 15.24 -6.80 -9.24
N THR A 319 16.13 -5.83 -9.09
CA THR A 319 17.51 -5.88 -9.59
C THR A 319 18.46 -6.69 -8.72
N MET A 320 18.03 -7.12 -7.52
CA MET A 320 18.85 -7.95 -6.64
C MET A 320 18.64 -9.43 -6.91
N ASP A 321 19.68 -10.09 -7.41
CA ASP A 321 19.71 -11.55 -7.56
C ASP A 321 20.00 -12.28 -6.22
N SER A 322 20.61 -11.59 -5.26
CA SER A 322 20.92 -12.14 -3.93
C SER A 322 21.07 -11.04 -2.88
N ILE A 323 20.98 -11.42 -1.60
CA ILE A 323 21.21 -10.50 -0.48
C ILE A 323 22.71 -10.23 -0.36
N SER A 324 23.06 -8.95 -0.33
CA SER A 324 24.44 -8.50 -0.18
C SER A 324 25.00 -8.83 1.21
N ARG A 325 26.27 -9.23 1.25
CA ARG A 325 27.06 -9.23 2.48
C ARG A 325 27.65 -7.85 2.68
N PHE A 326 27.59 -7.34 3.91
CA PHE A 326 28.18 -6.07 4.29
C PHE A 326 29.37 -6.33 5.20
N ASP A 327 30.53 -5.80 4.84
CA ASP A 327 31.79 -5.89 5.60
C ASP A 327 32.00 -4.74 6.59
N SER A 328 31.03 -3.83 6.65
CA SER A 328 30.99 -2.70 7.57
C SER A 328 29.54 -2.25 7.70
N ILE A 329 29.10 -1.95 8.93
CA ILE A 329 27.74 -1.49 9.18
C ILE A 329 27.43 -0.16 8.48
N GLN A 330 28.45 0.68 8.27
CA GLN A 330 28.32 1.97 7.58
C GLN A 330 28.02 1.82 6.08
N LYS A 331 28.24 0.63 5.50
CA LYS A 331 27.88 0.35 4.10
C LYS A 331 26.43 -0.11 3.93
N VAL A 332 25.72 -0.38 5.03
CA VAL A 332 24.29 -0.72 4.97
C VAL A 332 23.51 0.55 4.66
N THR A 333 22.94 0.62 3.45
CA THR A 333 22.09 1.74 3.05
C THR A 333 20.78 1.70 3.84
N ILE A 334 20.40 2.83 4.45
CA ILE A 334 19.14 2.99 5.17
C ILE A 334 18.44 4.22 4.62
N GLU A 335 17.25 4.03 4.07
CA GLU A 335 16.49 5.09 3.42
C GLU A 335 15.08 5.16 4.00
N ASN A 336 14.66 6.37 4.40
CA ASN A 336 13.27 6.64 4.73
C ASN A 336 12.49 6.81 3.41
N VAL A 337 11.55 5.90 3.14
CA VAL A 337 10.81 5.84 1.87
C VAL A 337 9.33 6.19 2.04
N LEU A 338 8.98 6.86 3.14
CA LEU A 338 7.63 7.36 3.36
C LEU A 338 7.21 8.30 2.23
N SER A 339 6.03 8.03 1.66
CA SER A 339 5.48 8.77 0.51
C SER A 339 5.26 10.25 0.81
N GLU A 340 5.23 11.09 -0.24
CA GLU A 340 4.94 12.54 -0.15
C GLU A 340 3.61 12.89 0.54
N TYR A 341 2.70 11.93 0.71
CA TYR A 341 1.45 12.11 1.46
C TYR A 341 1.65 12.17 2.98
N CYS A 342 2.80 11.69 3.48
CA CYS A 342 3.18 11.76 4.88
C CYS A 342 3.76 13.15 5.21
N SER A 343 3.61 13.59 6.47
CA SER A 343 4.12 14.90 6.89
C SER A 343 5.63 15.02 6.64
N GLU A 344 6.08 16.25 6.36
CA GLU A 344 7.51 16.52 6.14
C GLU A 344 8.34 16.10 7.37
N GLU A 345 7.79 16.28 8.57
CA GLU A 345 8.43 15.90 9.82
C GLU A 345 8.78 14.40 9.89
N VAL A 346 7.88 13.49 9.45
CA VAL A 346 8.19 12.05 9.44
C VAL A 346 9.09 11.66 8.28
N ARG A 347 8.98 12.33 7.13
CA ARG A 347 9.84 12.08 5.96
C ARG A 347 11.28 12.51 6.17
N ASN A 348 11.51 13.53 7.00
CA ASN A 348 12.84 14.04 7.33
C ASN A 348 13.52 13.27 8.47
N LEU A 349 12.88 12.25 9.06
CA LEU A 349 13.54 11.38 10.03
C LEU A 349 14.62 10.54 9.34
N SER A 350 15.81 10.53 9.94
CA SER A 350 16.93 9.68 9.55
C SER A 350 17.07 8.51 10.52
N PHE A 351 17.26 7.31 9.98
CA PHE A 351 17.50 6.10 10.77
C PHE A 351 18.94 5.65 10.58
N GLN A 352 19.59 5.23 11.66
CA GLN A 352 20.96 4.74 11.65
C GLN A 352 21.17 3.67 12.70
N PHE A 353 22.09 2.75 12.43
CA PHE A 353 22.60 1.83 13.43
C PHE A 353 23.55 2.56 14.38
N ILE A 354 23.22 2.54 15.67
CA ILE A 354 24.03 3.11 16.75
C ILE A 354 24.64 1.94 17.53
N ARG A 355 25.94 2.02 17.85
CA ARG A 355 26.61 0.94 18.56
C ARG A 355 26.04 0.81 19.98
N CYS A 356 25.82 -0.41 20.42
CA CYS A 356 25.12 -0.69 21.67
C CYS A 356 25.85 -0.09 22.89
N ASP A 357 27.17 0.02 22.86
CA ASP A 357 27.94 0.63 23.96
C ASP A 357 27.86 2.16 24.02
N GLU A 358 27.22 2.82 23.06
CA GLU A 358 26.90 4.25 23.11
C GLU A 358 25.64 4.54 23.94
N TYR A 359 24.81 3.52 24.18
CA TYR A 359 23.63 3.65 25.02
C TYR A 359 23.97 3.42 26.49
N ASP A 360 23.52 4.33 27.37
CA ASP A 360 23.78 4.23 28.81
C ASP A 360 23.34 2.90 29.43
N TRP A 361 22.26 2.29 28.93
CA TRP A 361 21.71 1.02 29.42
C TRP A 361 22.46 -0.23 28.92
N LYS A 362 23.40 -0.08 27.97
CA LYS A 362 24.21 -1.18 27.37
C LYS A 362 25.72 -0.94 27.39
N LYS A 363 26.16 0.27 27.76
CA LYS A 363 27.55 0.74 27.74
C LYS A 363 28.58 -0.26 28.22
N GLU A 364 28.45 -0.74 29.45
CA GLU A 364 29.44 -1.66 30.03
C GLU A 364 29.29 -3.10 29.50
N LYS A 365 28.08 -3.51 29.15
CA LYS A 365 27.78 -4.89 28.73
C LYS A 365 28.19 -5.19 27.29
N CYS A 366 28.17 -4.17 26.44
CA CYS A 366 28.48 -4.30 25.00
C CYS A 366 29.77 -3.59 24.60
N LYS A 367 30.59 -3.17 25.57
CA LYS A 367 31.80 -2.39 25.33
C LYS A 367 32.74 -3.09 24.34
N GLY A 368 33.05 -2.41 23.25
CA GLY A 368 33.97 -2.93 22.22
C GLY A 368 33.40 -4.08 21.39
N LEU A 369 32.10 -4.37 21.48
CA LEU A 369 31.43 -5.28 20.57
C LEU A 369 30.93 -4.51 19.34
N GLU A 370 31.10 -5.11 18.17
CA GLU A 370 30.46 -4.67 16.93
C GLU A 370 28.99 -5.12 16.92
N PHE A 371 28.22 -4.58 17.87
CA PHE A 371 26.81 -4.82 18.09
C PHE A 371 26.06 -3.50 18.06
N TYR A 372 25.02 -3.42 17.24
CA TYR A 372 24.34 -2.18 16.89
C TYR A 372 22.82 -2.33 17.02
N ASN A 373 22.16 -1.20 17.30
CA ASN A 373 20.71 -1.10 17.39
C ASN A 373 20.21 0.11 16.59
N MET A 374 19.05 -0.08 15.95
CA MET A 374 18.28 0.96 15.29
C MET A 374 16.83 0.89 15.81
N LYS A 375 16.51 1.79 16.72
CA LYS A 375 15.13 2.03 17.22
C LYS A 375 14.27 2.59 16.10
N GLY A 376 12.96 2.37 16.13
CA GLY A 376 12.20 2.88 14.99
C GLY A 376 10.70 2.94 15.07
N PHE A 377 9.98 1.87 15.43
CA PHE A 377 8.60 1.78 14.95
C PHE A 377 7.64 1.22 15.99
N GLU A 378 6.79 2.10 16.52
CA GLU A 378 5.69 1.75 17.40
C GLU A 378 4.42 1.54 16.57
N ILE A 379 3.70 0.44 16.79
CA ILE A 379 2.43 0.14 16.10
C ILE A 379 1.31 0.01 17.12
N LYS A 380 0.25 0.80 16.90
CA LYS A 380 -0.93 0.82 17.77
C LYS A 380 -2.23 0.80 16.96
N PHE A 381 -3.28 0.25 17.55
CA PHE A 381 -4.60 0.33 16.95
C PHE A 381 -5.19 1.75 17.07
N VAL A 382 -5.78 2.23 15.97
CA VAL A 382 -6.37 3.58 15.89
C VAL A 382 -7.63 3.72 16.73
N ASP A 383 -8.34 2.62 17.00
CA ASP A 383 -9.64 2.66 17.70
C ASP A 383 -9.53 2.87 19.22
N ASN A 384 -8.44 2.41 19.83
CA ASN A 384 -8.26 2.48 21.29
C ASN A 384 -6.85 2.83 21.76
N ASP A 385 -5.92 3.14 20.85
CA ASP A 385 -4.49 3.40 21.16
C ASP A 385 -3.78 2.22 21.85
N GLU A 386 -4.32 1.01 21.71
CA GLU A 386 -3.72 -0.20 22.26
C GLU A 386 -2.42 -0.54 21.52
N HIS A 387 -1.34 -0.69 22.29
CA HIS A 387 -0.07 -1.16 21.80
C HIS A 387 -0.21 -2.56 21.21
N LEU A 388 0.16 -2.72 19.94
CA LEU A 388 0.23 -4.02 19.30
C LEU A 388 1.65 -4.57 19.35
N CYS A 389 2.60 -3.82 18.81
CA CYS A 389 3.98 -4.28 18.65
C CYS A 389 4.94 -3.08 18.52
N TYR A 390 6.11 -3.22 19.14
CA TYR A 390 7.25 -2.35 18.89
C TYR A 390 8.25 -3.08 17.98
N ILE A 391 8.78 -2.38 16.98
CA ILE A 391 9.73 -2.91 16.01
C ILE A 391 11.01 -2.11 16.07
N GLN A 392 12.12 -2.83 16.19
CA GLN A 392 13.47 -2.28 16.08
C GLN A 392 14.38 -3.26 15.33
N LEU A 393 15.51 -2.75 14.86
CA LEU A 393 16.50 -3.56 14.15
C LEU A 393 17.79 -3.63 14.94
N TRP A 394 18.50 -4.71 14.69
CA TRP A 394 19.78 -4.99 15.30
C TRP A 394 20.76 -5.47 14.25
N ALA A 395 22.04 -5.20 14.46
CA ALA A 395 23.10 -5.73 13.64
C ALA A 395 24.28 -6.17 14.48
N ALA A 396 24.93 -7.27 14.10
CA ALA A 396 26.06 -7.82 14.83
C ALA A 396 27.11 -8.37 13.88
N ALA A 397 28.38 -8.03 14.09
CA ALA A 397 29.48 -8.62 13.35
C ALA A 397 29.66 -10.10 13.68
N GLN A 398 30.35 -10.82 12.80
CA GLN A 398 30.70 -12.22 12.99
C GLN A 398 31.21 -12.55 14.40
N GLY A 399 30.75 -13.65 14.96
CA GLY A 399 31.16 -14.14 16.29
C GLY A 399 30.61 -13.35 17.49
N THR A 400 29.89 -12.25 17.25
CA THR A 400 29.36 -11.40 18.33
C THR A 400 28.27 -12.11 19.13
N ASN A 401 28.43 -12.12 20.46
CA ASN A 401 27.41 -12.52 21.43
C ASN A 401 26.58 -11.30 21.83
N CYS A 402 25.31 -11.26 21.46
CA CYS A 402 24.45 -10.08 21.60
C CYS A 402 23.79 -9.95 22.99
N GLU A 403 24.52 -10.34 24.04
CA GLU A 403 24.10 -10.37 25.45
C GLU A 403 22.97 -11.37 25.78
N VAL A 404 23.19 -12.20 26.81
CA VAL A 404 22.16 -13.11 27.33
C VAL A 404 21.19 -12.35 28.23
N HIS A 405 19.89 -12.48 27.95
CA HIS A 405 18.81 -11.80 28.68
C HIS A 405 17.51 -12.63 28.66
N ASN A 406 16.49 -12.20 29.42
CA ASN A 406 15.24 -12.95 29.58
C ASN A 406 13.99 -12.07 29.83
N HIS A 407 14.01 -10.79 29.41
CA HIS A 407 12.87 -9.86 29.51
C HIS A 407 12.19 -9.77 30.89
N SER A 408 12.95 -10.01 31.97
CA SER A 408 12.44 -9.89 33.35
C SER A 408 12.19 -8.43 33.78
N ASN A 409 12.59 -7.46 32.97
CA ASN A 409 12.43 -6.04 33.22
C ASN A 409 11.31 -5.37 32.40
N ILE A 410 10.90 -5.96 31.27
CA ILE A 410 9.89 -5.42 30.36
C ILE A 410 9.06 -6.59 29.80
N SER A 411 7.74 -6.52 29.93
CA SER A 411 6.84 -7.58 29.44
C SER A 411 6.63 -7.44 27.93
N SER A 412 7.24 -8.31 27.13
CA SER A 412 7.00 -8.42 25.70
C SER A 412 7.13 -9.86 25.21
N CYS A 413 6.40 -10.20 24.15
CA CYS A 413 6.54 -11.45 23.40
C CYS A 413 7.40 -11.16 22.18
N GLU A 414 8.71 -11.37 22.27
CA GLU A 414 9.65 -11.00 21.21
C GLU A 414 9.89 -12.14 20.20
N VAL A 415 9.70 -11.84 18.92
CA VAL A 415 10.08 -12.72 17.80
C VAL A 415 11.03 -11.97 16.89
N HIS A 416 12.07 -12.64 16.39
CA HIS A 416 12.98 -12.06 15.42
C HIS A 416 12.77 -12.61 14.02
N ALA A 417 12.93 -11.72 13.05
CA ALA A 417 13.06 -12.08 11.64
C ALA A 417 14.40 -11.60 11.10
N CYS A 418 15.21 -12.52 10.59
CA CYS A 418 16.51 -12.20 10.02
C CYS A 418 16.33 -11.58 8.64
N ILE A 419 16.92 -10.41 8.40
CA ILE A 419 16.99 -9.81 7.07
C ILE A 419 18.20 -10.38 6.34
N ILE A 420 19.35 -10.36 7.02
CA ILE A 420 20.65 -10.76 6.48
C ILE A 420 21.35 -11.63 7.52
N ASN A 421 21.63 -12.87 7.16
CA ASN A 421 22.50 -13.76 7.91
C ASN A 421 23.77 -13.97 7.08
N SER A 422 24.81 -13.24 7.44
CA SER A 422 26.00 -13.08 6.61
C SER A 422 26.77 -14.38 6.41
N THR A 423 26.88 -15.17 7.48
CA THR A 423 27.54 -16.49 7.49
C THR A 423 26.59 -17.64 7.15
N GLY A 424 25.28 -17.36 7.13
CA GLY A 424 24.22 -18.36 7.03
C GLY A 424 23.99 -19.18 8.31
N LYS A 425 24.80 -18.96 9.36
CA LYS A 425 24.82 -19.75 10.59
C LYS A 425 24.52 -18.93 11.85
N GLY A 426 24.29 -17.62 11.75
CA GLY A 426 23.83 -16.81 12.88
C GLY A 426 22.42 -17.22 13.34
N GLY A 427 22.03 -16.84 14.56
CA GLY A 427 20.65 -17.01 15.01
C GLY A 427 20.47 -17.00 16.53
N MET A 428 19.33 -17.50 16.98
CA MET A 428 18.96 -17.49 18.39
C MET A 428 19.61 -18.64 19.15
N MET A 429 20.09 -18.37 20.36
CA MET A 429 20.50 -19.37 21.33
C MET A 429 19.66 -19.19 22.60
N TYR A 430 19.12 -20.27 23.15
CA TYR A 430 18.33 -20.23 24.39
C TYR A 430 18.70 -21.38 25.33
N LEU A 431 18.61 -21.14 26.65
CA LEU A 431 18.74 -22.21 27.64
C LEU A 431 17.54 -23.17 27.54
N ILE A 432 17.83 -24.47 27.54
CA ILE A 432 16.84 -25.52 27.28
C ILE A 432 15.65 -25.42 28.25
N ASN A 433 15.91 -25.04 29.50
CA ASN A 433 14.92 -24.87 30.54
C ASN A 433 14.71 -23.39 30.89
N SER A 434 13.48 -22.91 30.77
CA SER A 434 13.10 -21.52 31.03
C SER A 434 13.24 -21.08 32.49
N LYS A 435 13.36 -22.05 33.41
CA LYS A 435 13.49 -21.82 34.85
C LYS A 435 14.92 -21.92 35.35
N GLU A 436 15.88 -22.27 34.49
CA GLU A 436 17.29 -22.29 34.89
C GLU A 436 17.80 -20.88 35.10
N ASP A 437 18.49 -20.67 36.22
CA ASP A 437 19.23 -19.44 36.46
C ASP A 437 20.44 -19.40 35.54
N TYR A 438 20.66 -18.25 34.91
CA TYR A 438 21.84 -17.97 34.12
C TYR A 438 22.88 -17.27 34.98
N ASP A 439 24.10 -17.79 34.94
CA ASP A 439 25.26 -17.12 35.49
C ASP A 439 26.30 -16.95 34.37
N PRO A 440 26.64 -15.71 33.99
CA PRO A 440 27.60 -15.45 32.91
C PRO A 440 28.99 -16.03 33.18
N LEU A 441 29.34 -16.34 34.43
CA LEU A 441 30.63 -16.93 34.80
C LEU A 441 30.65 -18.45 34.72
N THR A 442 29.50 -19.11 34.89
CA THR A 442 29.44 -20.57 35.07
C THR A 442 28.59 -21.30 34.06
N THR A 443 27.68 -20.63 33.35
CA THR A 443 26.84 -21.24 32.31
C THR A 443 27.62 -21.34 30.98
N PRO A 444 28.04 -22.54 30.54
CA PRO A 444 28.75 -22.70 29.27
C PRO A 444 27.79 -22.61 28.08
N ASN A 445 28.31 -22.20 26.90
CA ASN A 445 27.54 -22.17 25.65
C ASN A 445 26.92 -23.55 25.28
N SER A 446 27.46 -24.66 25.78
CA SER A 446 26.92 -26.01 25.54
C SER A 446 25.56 -26.27 26.20
N GLN A 447 25.14 -25.45 27.16
CA GLN A 447 23.80 -25.52 27.76
C GLN A 447 22.73 -24.78 26.92
N PHE A 448 23.17 -24.01 25.91
CA PHE A 448 22.26 -23.35 25.00
C PHE A 448 21.94 -24.25 23.80
N GLN A 449 20.66 -24.29 23.44
CA GLN A 449 20.22 -24.81 22.15
C GLN A 449 20.22 -23.69 21.11
N LYS A 450 20.71 -23.98 19.90
CA LYS A 450 20.80 -23.02 18.79
C LYS A 450 19.67 -23.23 17.79
N LEU A 451 19.05 -22.14 17.35
CA LEU A 451 18.19 -22.03 16.19
C LEU A 451 18.89 -21.16 15.15
N GLU A 452 19.36 -21.77 14.08
CA GLU A 452 19.93 -21.02 12.95
C GLU A 452 18.80 -20.31 12.21
N VAL A 453 18.87 -18.98 12.12
CA VAL A 453 17.83 -18.16 11.49
C VAL A 453 18.41 -17.55 10.23
N SER A 454 18.30 -18.26 9.11
CA SER A 454 18.82 -17.82 7.81
C SER A 454 18.20 -16.49 7.33
N SER A 455 18.84 -15.82 6.38
CA SER A 455 18.31 -14.60 5.77
C SER A 455 16.88 -14.79 5.28
N LEU A 456 15.98 -13.88 5.64
CA LEU A 456 14.54 -13.91 5.34
C LEU A 456 13.80 -15.09 5.97
N TYR A 457 14.23 -15.52 7.16
CA TYR A 457 13.52 -16.46 8.02
C TYR A 457 13.19 -15.79 9.35
N GLU A 458 12.16 -16.29 10.02
CA GLU A 458 11.81 -15.96 11.40
C GLU A 458 11.92 -17.20 12.29
N HIS A 459 12.20 -17.01 13.58
CA HIS A 459 12.08 -18.08 14.55
C HIS A 459 10.70 -18.08 15.23
N GLY A 460 10.33 -19.21 15.83
CA GLY A 460 9.11 -19.34 16.61
C GLY A 460 9.32 -18.89 18.05
N LEU A 461 8.25 -18.90 18.85
CA LEU A 461 8.32 -18.45 20.23
C LEU A 461 9.35 -19.23 21.06
N LEU A 462 10.03 -18.49 21.93
CA LEU A 462 10.95 -19.01 22.94
C LEU A 462 10.36 -18.97 24.35
N TRP A 463 9.37 -18.12 24.59
CA TRP A 463 8.70 -17.99 25.89
C TRP A 463 7.76 -19.16 26.18
N ASP A 464 7.42 -19.33 27.46
CA ASP A 464 6.52 -20.38 27.91
C ASP A 464 5.05 -20.02 27.63
N ILE A 465 4.26 -21.02 27.26
CA ILE A 465 2.83 -20.87 26.95
C ILE A 465 2.01 -21.79 27.84
N ASP A 466 0.83 -21.33 28.27
CA ASP A 466 -0.10 -22.11 29.06
C ASP A 466 -0.98 -23.04 28.20
N GLU A 467 -1.85 -23.81 28.86
CA GLU A 467 -2.80 -24.70 28.18
C GLU A 467 -3.80 -23.95 27.29
N GLN A 468 -4.04 -22.66 27.59
CA GLN A 468 -4.90 -21.76 26.82
C GLN A 468 -4.14 -21.00 25.73
N LYS A 469 -2.89 -21.39 25.45
CA LYS A 469 -2.04 -20.79 24.41
C LYS A 469 -1.69 -19.32 24.65
N LYS A 470 -1.73 -18.87 25.91
CA LYS A 470 -1.32 -17.53 26.31
C LYS A 470 0.11 -17.55 26.85
N PRO A 471 0.85 -16.43 26.79
CA PRO A 471 2.16 -16.33 27.43
C PRO A 471 2.05 -16.55 28.94
N VAL A 472 2.89 -17.42 29.49
CA VAL A 472 3.01 -17.57 30.94
C VAL A 472 3.67 -16.32 31.51
N LEU A 473 3.07 -15.74 32.55
CA LEU A 473 3.60 -14.54 33.20
C LEU A 473 4.33 -14.90 34.51
N ARG A 474 5.41 -14.18 34.79
CA ARG A 474 6.05 -14.12 36.10
C ARG A 474 5.14 -13.39 37.09
N LYS A 475 5.49 -13.45 38.38
CA LYS A 475 4.73 -12.79 39.46
C LYS A 475 4.64 -11.26 39.30
N ASP A 476 5.60 -10.66 38.61
CA ASP A 476 5.66 -9.22 38.32
C ASP A 476 4.90 -8.82 37.04
N GLY A 477 4.28 -9.78 36.33
CA GLY A 477 3.55 -9.53 35.09
C GLY A 477 4.41 -9.57 33.82
N THR A 478 5.71 -9.86 33.91
CA THR A 478 6.58 -10.04 32.74
C THR A 478 6.41 -11.43 32.11
N VAL A 479 6.60 -11.55 30.80
CA VAL A 479 6.53 -12.84 30.09
C VAL A 479 7.67 -13.75 30.54
N LEU A 480 7.34 -14.96 30.99
CA LEU A 480 8.32 -15.99 31.35
C LEU A 480 8.97 -16.56 30.08
N CYS A 481 10.23 -16.21 29.87
CA CYS A 481 11.06 -16.77 28.82
C CYS A 481 12.39 -17.29 29.37
N PRO A 482 13.02 -18.27 28.69
CA PRO A 482 14.37 -18.70 29.01
C PRO A 482 15.36 -17.57 28.86
N TRP A 483 16.55 -17.74 29.39
CA TRP A 483 17.68 -16.91 29.01
C TRP A 483 18.05 -17.20 27.56
N TYR A 484 18.13 -16.15 26.75
CA TYR A 484 18.47 -16.27 25.34
C TYR A 484 19.32 -15.10 24.85
N LYS A 485 19.88 -15.26 23.65
CA LYS A 485 20.65 -14.25 22.92
C LYS A 485 20.57 -14.49 21.42
N TRP A 486 20.85 -13.45 20.64
CA TRP A 486 21.36 -13.66 19.29
C TRP A 486 22.85 -13.96 19.34
N GLN A 487 23.30 -14.97 18.60
CA GLN A 487 24.70 -15.29 18.42
C GLN A 487 25.03 -15.25 16.93
N SER A 488 25.84 -14.28 16.54
CA SER A 488 26.41 -14.30 15.19
C SER A 488 27.46 -15.41 15.12
N ALA A 489 27.45 -16.16 14.02
CA ALA A 489 28.43 -17.21 13.80
C ALA A 489 29.73 -16.64 13.24
N THR A 490 30.80 -17.42 13.33
CA THR A 490 32.06 -17.17 12.61
C THR A 490 32.11 -18.08 11.38
N ASP A 491 32.66 -17.58 10.29
CA ASP A 491 33.13 -18.42 9.18
C ASP A 491 34.66 -18.31 9.02
N ASP A 492 35.25 -19.13 8.15
CA ASP A 492 36.69 -19.10 7.88
C ASP A 492 37.10 -17.88 7.02
N SER A 493 36.17 -16.97 6.72
CA SER A 493 36.45 -15.77 5.94
C SER A 493 37.20 -14.76 6.81
N SER A 494 38.20 -14.12 6.22
CA SER A 494 38.85 -12.94 6.81
C SER A 494 38.02 -11.65 6.64
N ILE A 495 36.91 -11.73 5.90
CA ILE A 495 36.02 -10.60 5.63
C ILE A 495 35.00 -10.52 6.77
N GLU A 496 35.07 -9.45 7.55
CA GLU A 496 34.04 -9.11 8.53
C GLU A 496 32.67 -9.10 7.84
N SER A 497 31.64 -9.55 8.53
CA SER A 497 30.30 -9.53 7.96
C SER A 497 29.25 -9.43 9.05
N PHE A 498 28.13 -8.78 8.72
CA PHE A 498 27.10 -8.42 9.69
C PHE A 498 25.83 -9.24 9.49
N ASP A 499 25.34 -9.83 10.58
CA ASP A 499 23.95 -10.24 10.67
C ASP A 499 23.08 -9.00 10.91
N ILE A 500 21.92 -8.94 10.26
CA ILE A 500 20.91 -7.88 10.45
C ILE A 500 19.56 -8.54 10.63
N TRP A 501 18.86 -8.19 11.71
CA TRP A 501 17.54 -8.76 12.00
C TRP A 501 16.61 -7.71 12.61
N ILE A 502 15.32 -8.01 12.53
CA ILE A 502 14.23 -7.23 13.09
C ILE A 502 13.75 -7.93 14.36
N ALA A 503 13.60 -7.19 15.45
CA ALA A 503 12.88 -7.62 16.64
C ALA A 503 11.44 -7.10 16.57
N PHE A 504 10.47 -8.00 16.78
CA PHE A 504 9.06 -7.70 16.90
C PHE A 504 8.63 -7.98 18.34
N GLU A 505 8.47 -6.94 19.13
CA GLU A 505 8.09 -7.01 20.54
C GLU A 505 6.57 -6.87 20.65
N PHE A 506 5.86 -7.99 20.69
CA PHE A 506 4.41 -7.99 20.74
C PHE A 506 3.88 -7.75 22.15
N ASN A 507 2.73 -7.09 22.24
CA ASN A 507 1.95 -7.02 23.46
C ASN A 507 1.54 -8.44 23.91
N ALA A 508 1.99 -8.84 25.11
CA ALA A 508 1.72 -10.16 25.67
C ALA A 508 0.22 -10.46 25.85
N GLN A 509 -0.61 -9.43 26.08
CA GLN A 509 -2.06 -9.59 26.25
C GLN A 509 -2.76 -9.97 24.93
N LEU A 510 -2.19 -9.57 23.80
CA LEU A 510 -2.71 -9.85 22.46
C LEU A 510 -2.08 -11.09 21.81
N SER A 511 -1.01 -11.62 22.40
CA SER A 511 -0.19 -12.70 21.84
C SER A 511 -0.75 -14.10 22.16
N ILE A 512 -1.98 -14.37 21.73
CA ILE A 512 -2.62 -15.69 21.85
C ILE A 512 -2.26 -16.53 20.62
N ILE A 513 -1.74 -17.73 20.83
CA ILE A 513 -1.32 -18.62 19.73
C ILE A 513 -2.51 -19.44 19.25
N SER A 514 -2.84 -19.30 17.97
CA SER A 514 -3.92 -20.02 17.28
C SER A 514 -3.56 -21.46 16.93
#